data_AF-A0AAD7K0L8-F1
#
_entry.id   AF-A0AAD7K0L8-F1
#
_cell.length_a   1.000
_cell.length_b   1.000
_cell.length_c   1.000
_cell.angle_alpha   90.00
_cell.angle_beta   90.00
_cell.angle_gamma   90.00
#
_symmetry.space_group_name_H-M   'P 1'
#
loop_
_entity.id
_entity.type
_entity.pdbx_description
1 polymer ?
#
loop_
_entity_poly.entity_id
_entity_poly.type
_entity_poly.pdbx_seq_one_letter_code
_entity_poly.pdbx_strand_id
1 'polypeptide(L)'
;ASPRKKRKIEVVLPSETALDKLLITTMATGKDEAKKLLNLYGPVRDVTTPVKVTIHGSCLNAGKISASAGAATYWGPNARRNRSARAWGDQRSPRAELLSAILALESAESYKSLEISTRSEYVIRSVTHAAAANDACGWRCANGDLLKRILALIKGRSAPLHFRHLK
;
A
#
# COMPACT_ATOMS: atom_id res chain seq x y z
N ALA A 1 28.68 -36.88 -0.35
CA ALA A 1 28.04 -36.84 -1.67
C ALA A 1 27.89 -35.37 -2.09
N SER A 2 28.55 -34.94 -3.17
CA SER A 2 28.57 -33.54 -3.60
C SER A 2 27.29 -33.19 -4.39
N PRO A 3 26.62 -32.04 -4.18
CA PRO A 3 25.34 -31.75 -4.80
C PRO A 3 25.55 -31.40 -6.29
N ARG A 4 24.93 -32.18 -7.19
CA ARG A 4 24.90 -31.91 -8.63
C ARG A 4 24.26 -30.53 -8.89
N LYS A 5 25.06 -29.55 -9.29
CA LYS A 5 24.57 -28.25 -9.79
C LYS A 5 23.70 -28.50 -11.04
N LYS A 6 22.40 -28.20 -10.96
CA LYS A 6 21.51 -28.19 -12.14
C LYS A 6 22.03 -27.16 -13.14
N ARG A 7 22.42 -27.61 -14.35
CA ARG A 7 22.78 -26.72 -15.46
C ARG A 7 21.54 -25.89 -15.82
N LYS A 8 21.63 -24.57 -15.69
CA LYS A 8 20.63 -23.65 -16.25
C LYS A 8 20.72 -23.77 -17.77
N ILE A 9 19.68 -24.31 -18.38
CA ILE A 9 19.52 -24.27 -19.84
C ILE A 9 19.07 -22.84 -20.15
N GLU A 10 19.89 -22.12 -20.91
CA GLU A 10 19.56 -20.77 -21.35
C GLU A 10 18.60 -20.89 -22.54
N VAL A 11 17.33 -20.58 -22.30
CA VAL A 11 16.29 -20.65 -23.33
C VAL A 11 16.40 -19.39 -24.19
N VAL A 12 16.81 -19.54 -25.45
CA VAL A 12 16.80 -18.46 -26.44
C VAL A 12 15.39 -18.37 -27.01
N LEU A 13 14.76 -17.20 -26.87
CA LEU A 13 13.44 -16.96 -27.45
C LEU A 13 13.60 -16.64 -28.95
N PRO A 14 12.74 -17.19 -29.83
CA PRO A 14 12.70 -16.77 -31.23
C PRO A 14 12.39 -15.27 -31.31
N SER A 15 12.94 -14.58 -32.32
CA SER A 15 12.85 -13.11 -32.47
C SER A 15 12.57 -12.67 -33.91
N GLU A 16 12.18 -13.60 -34.77
CA GLU A 16 12.10 -13.38 -36.21
C GLU A 16 10.80 -12.68 -36.61
N THR A 17 9.68 -13.07 -35.99
CA THR A 17 8.37 -12.52 -36.33
C THR A 17 8.03 -11.26 -35.54
N ALA A 18 7.05 -10.50 -36.02
CA ALA A 18 6.51 -9.35 -35.27
C ALA A 18 5.87 -9.79 -33.93
N LEU A 19 5.26 -10.98 -33.89
CA LEU A 19 4.67 -11.55 -32.69
C LEU A 19 5.74 -11.92 -31.66
N ASP A 20 6.85 -12.51 -32.10
CA ASP A 20 7.99 -12.85 -31.24
C ASP A 20 8.62 -11.61 -30.60
N LYS A 21 8.82 -10.56 -31.40
CA LYS A 21 9.34 -9.26 -30.91
C LYS A 21 8.37 -8.63 -29.91
N LEU A 22 7.06 -8.73 -30.15
CA LEU A 22 6.03 -8.24 -29.24
C LEU A 22 6.05 -9.02 -27.91
N LEU A 23 6.19 -10.35 -27.97
CA LEU A 23 6.30 -11.20 -26.79
C LEU A 23 7.54 -10.86 -25.96
N ILE A 24 8.72 -10.79 -26.59
CA ILE A 24 9.99 -10.43 -25.93
C ILE A 24 9.87 -9.05 -25.26
N THR A 25 9.34 -8.06 -25.98
CA THR A 25 9.14 -6.70 -25.45
C THR A 25 8.20 -6.72 -24.25
N THR A 26 7.08 -7.43 -24.35
CA THR A 26 6.10 -7.54 -23.26
C THR A 26 6.72 -8.22 -22.03
N MET A 27 7.49 -9.30 -22.21
CA MET A 27 8.20 -9.98 -21.13
C MET A 27 9.28 -9.10 -20.47
N ALA A 28 9.99 -8.28 -21.25
CA ALA A 28 10.97 -7.34 -20.73
C ALA A 28 10.31 -6.23 -19.89
N THR A 29 9.22 -5.64 -20.39
CA THR A 29 8.45 -4.62 -19.69
C THR A 29 7.85 -5.15 -18.38
N GLY A 30 7.27 -6.37 -18.39
CA GLY A 30 6.71 -6.97 -17.18
C GLY A 30 7.73 -7.24 -16.08
N LYS A 31 8.99 -7.57 -16.43
CA LYS A 31 10.09 -7.70 -15.45
C LYS A 31 10.42 -6.36 -14.80
N ASP A 32 10.35 -5.27 -15.56
CA ASP A 32 10.60 -3.92 -15.04
C ASP A 32 9.47 -3.46 -14.11
N GLU A 33 8.20 -3.77 -14.44
CA GLU A 33 7.07 -3.49 -13.54
C GLU A 33 7.16 -4.23 -12.21
N ALA A 34 7.48 -5.53 -12.21
CA ALA A 34 7.66 -6.28 -10.97
C ALA A 34 8.79 -5.71 -10.10
N LYS A 35 9.89 -5.27 -10.73
CA LYS A 35 11.01 -4.61 -10.05
C LYS A 35 10.60 -3.25 -9.47
N LYS A 36 9.82 -2.46 -10.22
CA LYS A 36 9.27 -1.17 -9.76
C LYS A 36 8.34 -1.35 -8.56
N LEU A 37 7.42 -2.32 -8.62
CA LEU A 37 6.53 -2.65 -7.51
C LEU A 37 7.30 -3.12 -6.28
N LEU A 38 8.33 -3.95 -6.46
CA LEU A 38 9.20 -4.39 -5.38
C LEU A 38 9.97 -3.22 -4.74
N ASN A 39 10.45 -2.27 -5.54
CA ASN A 39 11.12 -1.07 -5.04
C ASN A 39 10.17 -0.15 -4.26
N LEU A 40 8.90 -0.07 -4.69
CA LEU A 40 7.88 0.78 -4.09
C LEU A 40 7.33 0.21 -2.79
N TYR A 41 6.90 -1.06 -2.80
CA TYR A 41 6.21 -1.70 -1.67
C TYR A 41 7.07 -2.64 -0.84
N GLY A 42 8.28 -2.98 -1.28
CA GLY A 42 9.15 -3.92 -0.58
C GLY A 42 8.79 -5.39 -0.79
N PRO A 43 9.67 -6.31 -0.32
CA PRO A 43 9.47 -7.75 -0.46
C PRO A 43 8.50 -8.30 0.60
N VAL A 44 7.66 -9.24 0.19
CA VAL A 44 6.87 -10.07 1.11
C VAL A 44 7.61 -11.38 1.35
N ARG A 45 7.76 -11.76 2.62
CA ARG A 45 8.46 -12.98 3.07
C ARG A 45 7.57 -13.89 3.90
N ASP A 46 6.69 -13.30 4.71
CA ASP A 46 5.87 -14.03 5.67
C ASP A 46 4.40 -13.95 5.26
N VAL A 47 3.70 -15.08 5.24
CA VAL A 47 2.25 -15.12 4.99
C VAL A 47 1.58 -15.79 6.18
N THR A 48 0.66 -15.08 6.81
CA THR A 48 -0.04 -15.52 8.02
C THR A 48 -1.53 -15.26 7.88
N THR A 49 -2.33 -15.72 8.84
CA THR A 49 -3.75 -15.37 8.89
C THR A 49 -3.91 -13.84 9.02
N PRO A 50 -4.65 -13.17 8.11
CA PRO A 50 -4.75 -11.72 8.14
C PRO A 50 -5.42 -11.21 9.41
N VAL A 51 -4.73 -10.30 10.10
CA VAL A 51 -5.35 -9.47 11.13
C VAL A 51 -6.21 -8.43 10.43
N LYS A 52 -7.47 -8.30 10.84
CA LYS A 52 -8.42 -7.37 10.22
C LYS A 52 -8.52 -6.09 11.04
N VAL A 53 -8.54 -4.96 10.35
CA VAL A 53 -8.79 -3.65 10.94
C VAL A 53 -9.70 -2.85 10.02
N THR A 54 -10.68 -2.16 10.60
CA THR A 54 -11.49 -1.17 9.90
C THR A 54 -10.96 0.21 10.23
N ILE A 55 -10.76 1.03 9.20
CA ILE A 55 -10.34 2.41 9.35
C ILE A 55 -11.46 3.37 8.93
N HIS A 56 -11.52 4.53 9.57
CA HIS A 56 -12.48 5.56 9.21
C HIS A 56 -11.93 6.94 9.55
N GLY A 57 -12.05 7.87 8.61
CA GLY A 57 -11.73 9.28 8.80
C GLY A 57 -12.94 10.14 8.48
N SER A 58 -13.19 11.17 9.28
CA SER A 58 -14.29 12.11 9.06
C SER A 58 -13.89 13.53 9.41
N CYS A 59 -14.53 14.51 8.80
CA CYS A 59 -14.35 15.91 9.13
C CYS A 59 -15.69 16.56 9.48
N LEU A 60 -15.72 17.24 10.62
CA LEU A 60 -16.80 18.14 11.01
C LEU A 60 -16.54 19.53 10.45
N ASN A 61 -17.60 20.24 10.05
CA ASN A 61 -17.52 21.60 9.49
C ASN A 61 -16.56 21.73 8.30
N ALA A 62 -16.53 20.73 7.42
CA ALA A 62 -15.66 20.74 6.24
C ALA A 62 -15.84 22.03 5.40
N GLY A 63 -14.72 22.64 5.02
CA GLY A 63 -14.70 23.91 4.27
C GLY A 63 -14.87 25.18 5.11
N LYS A 64 -15.06 25.06 6.43
CA LYS A 64 -15.11 26.20 7.36
C LYS A 64 -13.80 26.33 8.14
N ILE A 65 -13.54 27.51 8.68
CA ILE A 65 -12.40 27.77 9.58
C ILE A 65 -12.47 26.88 10.84
N SER A 66 -13.66 26.52 11.29
CA SER A 66 -13.91 25.61 12.42
C SER A 66 -13.85 24.12 12.05
N ALA A 67 -13.28 23.77 10.89
CA ALA A 67 -13.16 22.38 10.46
C ALA A 67 -12.30 21.57 11.45
N SER A 68 -12.74 20.34 11.74
CA SER A 68 -11.98 19.41 12.59
C SER A 68 -12.13 18.00 12.05
N ALA A 69 -11.01 17.41 11.65
CA ALA A 69 -10.95 16.08 11.09
C ALA A 69 -10.38 15.08 12.10
N GLY A 70 -10.98 13.90 12.18
CA GLY A 70 -10.64 12.83 13.10
C GLY A 70 -10.42 11.52 12.36
N ALA A 71 -9.37 10.80 12.75
CA ALA A 71 -8.96 9.50 12.25
C ALA A 71 -9.25 8.42 13.30
N ALA A 72 -9.63 7.23 12.88
CA ALA A 72 -9.95 6.13 13.79
C ALA A 72 -9.59 4.75 13.20
N THR A 73 -9.23 3.83 14.10
CA THR A 73 -8.95 2.43 13.80
C THR A 73 -9.74 1.52 14.74
N TYR A 74 -10.37 0.50 14.19
CA TYR A 74 -11.18 -0.46 14.91
C TYR A 74 -10.72 -1.89 14.59
N TRP A 75 -10.26 -2.60 15.62
CA TRP A 75 -9.71 -3.95 15.56
C TRP A 75 -10.66 -5.00 16.15
N GLY A 76 -11.82 -4.57 16.64
CA GLY A 76 -12.80 -5.40 17.31
C GLY A 76 -13.23 -4.84 18.67
N PRO A 77 -14.27 -5.42 19.29
CA PRO A 77 -14.75 -5.00 20.59
C PRO A 77 -13.64 -5.08 21.65
N ASN A 78 -13.48 -4.04 22.46
CA ASN A 78 -12.50 -3.97 23.56
C ASN A 78 -11.03 -4.22 23.15
N ALA A 79 -10.71 -4.16 21.86
CA ALA A 79 -9.35 -4.35 21.41
C ALA A 79 -8.47 -3.17 21.88
N ARG A 80 -7.39 -3.46 22.61
CA ARG A 80 -6.42 -2.45 23.10
C ARG A 80 -5.75 -1.62 21.98
N ARG A 81 -5.86 -2.10 20.74
CA ARG A 81 -5.34 -1.43 19.54
C ARG A 81 -6.32 -0.41 18.95
N ASN A 82 -7.57 -0.35 19.43
CA ASN A 82 -8.52 0.68 19.02
C ASN A 82 -7.97 2.05 19.38
N ARG A 83 -7.88 2.94 18.39
CA ARG A 83 -7.31 4.27 18.55
C ARG A 83 -8.07 5.28 17.72
N SER A 84 -8.14 6.50 18.22
CA SER A 84 -8.60 7.68 17.50
C SER A 84 -7.64 8.84 17.70
N ALA A 85 -7.44 9.66 16.68
CA ALA A 85 -6.61 10.85 16.75
C ALA A 85 -7.19 11.97 15.91
N ARG A 86 -6.93 13.23 16.30
CA ARG A 86 -7.23 14.39 15.46
C ARG A 86 -6.23 14.43 14.30
N ALA A 87 -6.71 14.71 13.10
CA ALA A 87 -5.84 14.95 11.96
C ALA A 87 -4.97 16.19 12.23
N TRP A 88 -3.70 16.09 11.90
CA TRP A 88 -2.76 17.21 11.96
C TRP A 88 -2.71 17.89 10.60
N GLY A 89 -2.53 19.21 10.55
CA GLY A 89 -2.54 19.98 9.30
C GLY A 89 -3.96 20.22 8.77
N ASP A 90 -4.16 20.04 7.46
CA ASP A 90 -5.42 20.35 6.77
C ASP A 90 -6.60 19.52 7.29
N GLN A 91 -7.65 20.18 7.77
CA GLN A 91 -8.77 19.52 8.43
C GLN A 91 -9.80 19.06 7.38
N ARG A 92 -9.49 17.98 6.66
CA ARG A 92 -10.37 17.38 5.64
C ARG A 92 -10.49 15.87 5.79
N SER A 93 -11.62 15.31 5.36
CA SER A 93 -11.91 13.87 5.45
C SER A 93 -10.84 13.01 4.77
N PRO A 94 -10.40 13.28 3.53
CA PRO A 94 -9.40 12.44 2.86
C PRO A 94 -8.07 12.34 3.63
N ARG A 95 -7.66 13.44 4.28
CA ARG A 95 -6.46 13.46 5.11
C ARG A 95 -6.63 12.63 6.38
N ALA A 96 -7.79 12.72 7.04
CA ALA A 96 -8.10 11.90 8.19
C ALA A 96 -8.18 10.40 7.86
N GLU A 97 -8.68 10.05 6.67
CA GLU A 97 -8.73 8.66 6.22
C GLU A 97 -7.32 8.10 5.98
N LEU A 98 -6.43 8.87 5.34
CA LEU A 98 -5.02 8.48 5.19
C LEU A 98 -4.30 8.38 6.55
N LEU A 99 -4.56 9.29 7.47
CA LEU A 99 -4.02 9.21 8.83
C LEU A 99 -4.52 7.94 9.55
N SER A 100 -5.77 7.54 9.32
CA SER A 100 -6.32 6.29 9.87
C SER A 100 -5.57 5.06 9.35
N ALA A 101 -5.16 5.06 8.07
CA ALA A 101 -4.31 4.02 7.52
C ALA A 101 -2.92 4.00 8.19
N ILE A 102 -2.32 5.16 8.48
CA ILE A 102 -1.04 5.24 9.22
C ILE A 102 -1.19 4.64 10.62
N LEU A 103 -2.21 5.06 11.37
CA LEU A 103 -2.47 4.54 12.72
C LEU A 103 -2.65 3.01 12.70
N ALA A 104 -3.32 2.48 11.67
CA ALA A 104 -3.52 1.05 11.52
C ALA A 104 -2.21 0.31 11.24
N LEU A 105 -1.38 0.85 10.35
CA LEU A 105 -0.07 0.29 9.99
C LEU A 105 0.93 0.33 11.15
N GLU A 106 0.93 1.41 11.94
CA GLU A 106 1.79 1.53 13.13
C GLU A 106 1.36 0.63 14.28
N SER A 107 0.07 0.30 14.36
CA SER A 107 -0.46 -0.59 15.41
C SER A 107 -0.42 -2.07 15.03
N ALA A 108 -0.21 -2.38 13.75
CA ALA A 108 -0.04 -3.75 13.27
C ALA A 108 1.42 -4.20 13.34
N GLU A 109 1.61 -5.44 13.77
CA GLU A 109 2.90 -6.12 13.65
C GLU A 109 3.28 -6.25 12.16
N SER A 110 4.53 -5.91 11.83
CA SER A 110 5.06 -5.87 10.45
C SER A 110 5.18 -7.26 9.81
N TYR A 111 5.25 -8.31 10.62
CA TYR A 111 5.41 -9.71 10.22
C TYR A 111 4.10 -10.49 10.16
N LYS A 112 2.96 -9.85 10.47
CA LYS A 112 1.63 -10.45 10.28
C LYS A 112 0.93 -9.87 9.06
N SER A 113 0.18 -10.71 8.35
CA SER A 113 -0.63 -10.27 7.23
C SER A 113 -1.71 -9.32 7.77
N LEU A 114 -1.94 -8.21 7.06
CA LEU A 114 -2.87 -7.17 7.50
C LEU A 114 -3.92 -6.94 6.43
N GLU A 115 -5.18 -6.87 6.84
CA GLU A 115 -6.29 -6.47 5.99
C GLU A 115 -6.89 -5.17 6.53
N ILE A 116 -6.75 -4.09 5.76
CA ILE A 116 -7.32 -2.78 6.07
C ILE A 116 -8.63 -2.63 5.31
N SER A 117 -9.74 -2.57 6.04
CA SER A 117 -11.07 -2.32 5.49
C SER A 117 -11.43 -0.84 5.58
N THR A 118 -11.89 -0.26 4.48
CA THR A 118 -12.28 1.17 4.41
C THR A 118 -13.39 1.40 3.40
N ARG A 119 -14.26 2.38 3.65
CA ARG A 119 -15.23 2.88 2.64
C ARG A 119 -14.61 3.90 1.69
N SER A 120 -13.41 4.38 2.00
CA SER A 120 -12.71 5.39 1.20
C SER A 120 -12.05 4.79 -0.04
N GLU A 121 -12.66 4.99 -1.20
CA GLU A 121 -11.97 4.73 -2.47
C GLU A 121 -10.73 5.59 -2.64
N TYR A 122 -10.72 6.80 -2.04
CA TYR A 122 -9.60 7.71 -2.10
C TYR A 122 -8.34 7.08 -1.49
N VAL A 123 -8.44 6.51 -0.27
CA VAL A 123 -7.31 5.83 0.36
C VAL A 123 -6.78 4.70 -0.52
N ILE A 124 -7.67 3.84 -1.01
CA ILE A 124 -7.27 2.68 -1.82
C ILE A 124 -6.57 3.15 -3.08
N ARG A 125 -7.19 4.05 -3.86
CA ARG A 125 -6.64 4.55 -5.13
C ARG A 125 -5.33 5.32 -4.94
N SER A 126 -5.21 6.12 -3.89
CA SER A 126 -4.00 6.90 -3.63
C SER A 126 -2.82 6.01 -3.23
N VAL A 127 -3.07 4.93 -2.49
CA VAL A 127 -2.03 4.01 -2.01
C VAL A 127 -1.69 2.93 -3.04
N THR A 128 -2.62 2.52 -3.91
CA THR A 128 -2.36 1.45 -4.89
C THR A 128 -2.06 1.98 -6.30
N HIS A 129 -3.00 2.72 -6.90
CA HIS A 129 -2.92 3.12 -8.31
C HIS A 129 -2.04 4.35 -8.53
N ALA A 130 -2.18 5.37 -7.68
CA ALA A 130 -1.46 6.63 -7.84
C ALA A 130 -0.05 6.60 -7.22
N ALA A 131 0.28 5.59 -6.40
CA ALA A 131 1.52 5.57 -5.63
C ALA A 131 2.77 5.60 -6.51
N ALA A 132 2.81 4.84 -7.61
CA ALA A 132 3.96 4.81 -8.51
C ALA A 132 4.20 6.17 -9.19
N ALA A 133 3.14 6.82 -9.66
CA ALA A 133 3.23 8.15 -10.26
C ALA A 133 3.64 9.22 -9.22
N ASN A 134 3.07 9.15 -8.02
CA ASN A 134 3.41 10.07 -6.94
C ASN A 134 4.86 9.92 -6.49
N ASP A 135 5.38 8.69 -6.39
CA ASP A 135 6.78 8.44 -6.05
C ASP A 135 7.74 9.02 -7.11
N ALA A 136 7.44 8.82 -8.40
CA ALA A 136 8.19 9.41 -9.51
C ALA A 136 8.20 10.95 -9.47
N CYS A 137 7.12 11.57 -8.99
CA CYS A 137 7.03 13.02 -8.80
C CYS A 137 7.61 13.52 -7.46
N GLY A 138 8.18 12.64 -6.64
CA GLY A 138 8.75 12.98 -5.33
C GLY A 138 7.71 13.32 -4.27
N TRP A 139 6.51 12.74 -4.36
CA TRP A 139 5.38 12.94 -3.45
C TRP A 139 4.87 14.39 -3.39
N ARG A 140 5.09 15.17 -4.45
CA ARG A 140 4.56 16.54 -4.61
C ARG A 140 3.09 16.52 -5.03
N CYS A 141 2.21 16.05 -4.14
CA CYS A 141 0.77 15.96 -4.35
C CYS A 141 0.00 16.23 -3.05
N ALA A 142 -1.33 16.34 -3.16
CA ALA A 142 -2.19 16.51 -1.98
C ALA A 142 -2.03 15.32 -1.01
N ASN A 143 -1.78 15.61 0.26
CA ASN A 143 -1.46 14.62 1.30
C ASN A 143 -0.23 13.75 1.01
N GLY A 144 0.69 14.23 0.17
CA GLY A 144 1.92 13.51 -0.19
C GLY A 144 2.79 13.14 1.01
N ASP A 145 2.76 13.94 2.07
CA ASP A 145 3.42 13.66 3.36
C ASP A 145 2.89 12.37 4.01
N LEU A 146 1.57 12.20 4.06
CA LEU A 146 0.94 10.99 4.60
C LEU A 146 1.14 9.79 3.68
N LEU A 147 1.00 9.98 2.36
CA LEU A 147 1.20 8.90 1.39
C LEU A 147 2.63 8.35 1.44
N LYS A 148 3.62 9.24 1.48
CA LYS A 148 5.03 8.85 1.64
C LYS A 148 5.24 8.05 2.94
N ARG A 149 4.62 8.47 4.04
CA ARG A 149 4.69 7.73 5.32
C ARG A 149 4.01 6.36 5.23
N ILE A 150 2.85 6.26 4.60
CA ILE A 150 2.15 4.99 4.38
C ILE A 150 3.04 4.03 3.59
N LEU A 151 3.61 4.47 2.47
CA LEU A 151 4.48 3.62 1.64
C LEU A 151 5.74 3.20 2.38
N ALA A 152 6.34 4.09 3.17
CA ALA A 152 7.49 3.74 4.02
C ALA A 152 7.14 2.65 5.04
N LEU A 153 5.95 2.75 5.67
CA LEU A 153 5.46 1.72 6.59
C LEU A 153 5.19 0.40 5.87
N ILE A 154 4.54 0.43 4.70
CA ILE A 154 4.28 -0.77 3.89
C ILE A 154 5.59 -1.45 3.49
N LYS A 155 6.57 -0.67 3.01
CA LYS A 155 7.90 -1.16 2.62
C LYS A 155 8.69 -1.80 3.76
N GLY A 156 8.43 -1.37 5.00
CA GLY A 156 9.02 -1.96 6.20
C GLY A 156 8.35 -3.26 6.67
N ARG A 157 7.25 -3.68 6.04
CA ARG A 157 6.55 -4.93 6.40
C ARG A 157 7.16 -6.11 5.69
N SER A 158 7.30 -7.24 6.40
CA SER A 158 7.67 -8.52 5.80
C SER A 158 6.45 -9.33 5.39
N ALA A 159 5.26 -9.00 5.92
CA ALA A 159 4.01 -9.67 5.60
C ALA A 159 3.08 -8.83 4.72
N PRO A 160 2.21 -9.46 3.91
CA PRO A 160 1.40 -8.76 2.93
C PRO A 160 0.35 -7.86 3.58
N LEU A 161 0.02 -6.78 2.86
CA LEU A 161 -1.07 -5.88 3.16
C LEU A 161 -2.14 -6.01 2.08
N HIS A 162 -3.41 -6.12 2.49
CA HIS A 162 -4.56 -6.09 1.60
C HIS A 162 -5.50 -4.96 1.97
N PHE A 163 -5.94 -4.18 0.99
CA PHE A 163 -7.01 -3.20 1.16
C PHE A 163 -8.33 -3.81 0.72
N ARG A 164 -9.34 -3.75 1.60
CA ARG A 164 -10.71 -4.16 1.30
C ARG A 164 -11.61 -2.93 1.26
N HIS A 165 -12.27 -2.73 0.13
CA HIS A 165 -13.32 -1.72 0.02
C HIS A 165 -14.61 -2.22 0.66
N LEU A 166 -15.20 -1.41 1.53
CA LEU A 166 -16.50 -1.65 2.14
C LEU A 166 -17.56 -0.86 1.35
N LYS A 167 -18.68 -1.53 1.06
CA LYS A 167 -19.84 -0.92 0.41
C LYS A 167 -20.60 0.01 1.36
#